data_AF-A0A967CGU2-F1
#
_entry.id   AF-A0A967CGU2-F1
#
_cell.length_a   1.000
_cell.length_b   1.000
_cell.length_c   1.000
_cell.angle_alpha   90.00
_cell.angle_beta   90.00
_cell.angle_gamma   90.00
#
_symmetry.space_group_name_H-M   'P 1'
#
loop_
_entity.id
_entity.type
_entity.pdbx_description
1 polymer ?
#
loop_
_entity_poly.entity_id
_entity_poly.type
_entity_poly.pdbx_seq_one_letter_code
_entity_poly.pdbx_strand_id
1 'polypeptide(L)'
;MTIHSTSASLAIEELATRRGTLPSGYVASRLGFVRRVTREVMVGDVGVGLTNPIRVQSMTTTDTMDTEGTVAQALRLVAVGCEIVRITAPTVDDARNIGRIRDRLRRVGCAVPLVADIHFNPAAAMEAALHVEKVRINPGNFADSKRFAVREYSDADYDGELDRIEQR
;
A
#
# COMPACT_ATOMS: atom_id res chain seq x y z
N MET A 1 12.60 53.62 11.57
CA MET A 1 13.75 52.80 12.03
C MET A 1 13.54 51.41 11.47
N THR A 2 14.01 51.20 10.25
CA THR A 2 13.72 50.02 9.43
C THR A 2 14.88 49.06 9.59
N ILE A 3 14.66 47.94 10.26
CA ILE A 3 15.66 46.87 10.40
C ILE A 3 15.68 46.08 9.10
N HIS A 4 16.77 46.22 8.34
CA HIS A 4 17.05 45.41 7.16
C HIS A 4 17.44 43.99 7.57
N SER A 5 16.59 43.01 7.26
CA SER A 5 16.89 41.58 7.34
C SER A 5 17.35 41.09 5.97
N THR A 6 18.61 41.36 5.63
CA THR A 6 19.19 41.02 4.32
C THR A 6 20.13 39.82 4.36
N SER A 7 20.26 39.11 5.50
CA SER A 7 21.25 38.04 5.65
C SER A 7 20.71 36.62 5.43
N ALA A 8 19.39 36.39 5.48
CA ALA A 8 18.82 35.04 5.29
C ALA A 8 18.58 34.68 3.82
N SER A 9 18.33 35.67 2.95
CA SER A 9 18.00 35.42 1.53
C SER A 9 19.22 34.98 0.71
N LEU A 10 20.39 35.54 1.01
CA LEU A 10 21.64 35.25 0.29
C LEU A 10 22.18 33.84 0.60
N ALA A 11 21.98 33.33 1.82
CA ALA A 11 22.43 31.98 2.19
C ALA A 11 21.64 30.86 1.47
N ILE A 12 20.38 31.12 1.08
CA ILE A 12 19.54 30.16 0.35
C ILE A 12 19.95 30.09 -1.13
N GLU A 13 20.31 31.24 -1.74
CA GLU A 13 20.80 31.29 -3.12
C GLU A 13 22.18 30.63 -3.30
N GLU A 14 23.08 30.77 -2.32
CA GLU A 14 24.41 30.14 -2.35
C GLU A 14 24.38 28.61 -2.18
N LEU A 15 23.39 28.09 -1.43
CA LEU A 15 23.17 26.64 -1.25
C LEU A 15 22.55 25.98 -2.49
N ALA A 16 21.84 26.76 -3.32
CA ALA A 16 21.26 26.29 -4.58
C ALA A 16 22.31 26.15 -5.70
N THR A 17 23.39 26.94 -5.66
CA THR A 17 24.42 26.99 -6.71
C THR A 17 25.55 25.96 -6.53
N ARG A 18 25.72 25.35 -5.35
CA ARG A 18 26.79 24.35 -5.07
C ARG A 18 26.39 22.89 -5.21
N ARG A 19 25.30 22.57 -5.92
CA ARG A 19 24.89 21.17 -6.10
C ARG A 19 24.99 20.79 -7.56
N GLY A 20 25.97 19.94 -7.87
CA GLY A 20 26.06 19.25 -9.14
C GLY A 20 24.68 18.72 -9.54
N THR A 21 24.30 19.01 -10.78
CA THR A 21 23.13 18.46 -11.44
C THR A 21 23.22 16.94 -11.35
N LEU A 22 22.47 16.36 -10.40
CA LEU A 22 22.19 14.95 -10.45
C LEU A 22 21.42 14.68 -11.75
N PRO A 23 21.70 13.58 -12.44
CA PRO A 23 21.01 13.26 -13.69
C PRO A 23 19.50 13.33 -13.45
N SER A 24 18.86 14.19 -14.25
CA SER A 24 17.45 14.57 -14.10
C SER A 24 16.54 13.38 -14.36
N GLY A 25 15.50 13.19 -13.54
CA GLY A 25 14.33 12.44 -13.99
C GLY A 25 13.46 11.78 -12.92
N TYR A 26 13.96 11.49 -11.72
CA TYR A 26 13.18 10.68 -10.77
C TYR A 26 11.99 11.41 -10.14
N VAL A 27 12.17 12.68 -9.75
CA VAL A 27 11.10 13.53 -9.19
C VAL A 27 11.23 14.98 -9.66
N ALA A 28 10.10 15.62 -9.94
CA ALA A 28 10.04 16.98 -10.48
C ALA A 28 10.49 18.06 -9.45
N SER A 29 10.30 17.79 -8.16
CA SER A 29 10.81 18.64 -7.08
C SER A 29 11.12 17.78 -5.87
N ARG A 30 12.21 18.13 -5.16
CA ARG A 30 12.58 17.50 -3.88
C ARG A 30 11.96 18.19 -2.67
N LEU A 31 11.48 19.43 -2.85
CA LEU A 31 11.04 20.30 -1.77
C LEU A 31 9.58 20.75 -1.93
N GLY A 32 9.00 20.60 -3.12
CA GLY A 32 7.62 20.94 -3.43
C GLY A 32 6.78 19.69 -3.71
N PHE A 33 5.51 19.73 -3.31
CA PHE A 33 4.55 18.70 -3.66
C PHE A 33 4.08 18.88 -5.11
N VAL A 34 4.45 17.94 -5.97
CA VAL A 34 3.91 17.84 -7.34
C VAL A 34 3.26 16.47 -7.46
N ARG A 35 1.95 16.44 -7.76
CA ARG A 35 1.25 15.19 -8.02
C ARG A 35 1.88 14.49 -9.23
N ARG A 36 2.34 13.27 -9.03
CA ARG A 36 2.79 12.41 -10.13
C ARG A 36 1.61 12.05 -11.02
N VAL A 37 1.75 12.25 -12.32
CA VAL A 37 0.78 11.74 -13.31
C VAL A 37 0.88 10.21 -13.32
N THR A 38 -0.25 9.55 -13.03
CA THR A 38 -0.37 8.10 -13.04
C THR A 38 -1.56 7.69 -13.89
N ARG A 39 -1.58 6.42 -14.31
CA ARG A 39 -2.82 5.81 -14.83
C ARG A 39 -3.88 5.78 -13.72
N GLU A 40 -5.14 5.86 -14.11
CA GLU A 40 -6.26 5.59 -13.24
C GLU A 40 -6.42 4.08 -13.04
N VAL A 41 -6.76 3.67 -11.81
CA VAL A 41 -7.17 2.31 -11.47
C VAL A 41 -8.43 2.41 -10.61
N MET A 42 -9.47 1.69 -11.00
CA MET A 42 -10.72 1.61 -10.25
C MET A 42 -10.63 0.56 -9.15
N VAL A 43 -11.14 0.88 -7.97
CA VAL A 43 -11.38 -0.05 -6.87
C VAL A 43 -12.88 0.02 -6.58
N GLY A 44 -13.66 -0.88 -7.20
CA GLY A 44 -15.11 -0.71 -7.27
C GLY A 44 -15.46 0.54 -8.06
N ASP A 45 -16.22 1.43 -7.45
CA ASP A 45 -16.58 2.76 -7.97
C ASP A 45 -15.60 3.88 -7.55
N VAL A 46 -14.56 3.56 -6.78
CA VAL A 46 -13.56 4.53 -6.31
C VAL A 46 -12.35 4.59 -7.26
N GLY A 47 -12.17 5.70 -7.97
CA GLY A 47 -11.01 5.94 -8.83
C GLY A 47 -9.75 6.34 -8.05
N VAL A 48 -8.62 5.68 -8.35
CA VAL A 48 -7.29 5.94 -7.76
C VAL A 48 -6.30 6.35 -8.84
N GLY A 49 -5.58 7.45 -8.62
CA GLY A 49 -4.58 7.97 -9.55
C GLY A 49 -5.17 8.99 -10.54
N LEU A 50 -4.38 9.35 -11.56
CA LEU A 50 -4.71 10.38 -12.55
C LEU A 50 -5.10 11.71 -11.87
N THR A 51 -6.33 12.19 -12.05
CA THR A 51 -6.89 13.43 -11.51
C THR A 51 -7.80 13.21 -10.29
N ASN A 52 -8.08 11.96 -9.91
CA ASN A 52 -8.87 11.65 -8.72
C ASN A 52 -8.22 12.20 -7.45
N PRO A 53 -8.97 12.57 -6.39
CA PRO A 53 -8.38 12.97 -5.12
C PRO A 53 -7.49 11.87 -4.51
N ILE A 54 -6.65 12.24 -3.53
CA ILE A 54 -5.93 11.24 -2.73
C ILE A 54 -6.98 10.49 -1.91
N ARG A 55 -7.08 9.18 -2.12
CA ARG A 55 -8.08 8.33 -1.46
C ARG A 55 -7.62 7.90 -0.07
N VAL A 56 -8.53 7.92 0.89
CA VAL A 56 -8.28 7.44 2.26
C VAL A 56 -8.65 5.96 2.36
N GLN A 57 -7.67 5.13 2.68
CA GLN A 57 -7.84 3.69 2.91
C GLN A 57 -7.40 3.35 4.34
N SER A 58 -8.12 2.42 4.98
CA SER A 58 -7.73 1.84 6.28
C SER A 58 -7.85 0.32 6.28
N MET A 59 -7.45 -0.33 7.36
CA MET A 59 -7.47 -1.78 7.52
C MET A 59 -8.18 -2.16 8.82
N THR A 60 -9.01 -3.19 8.78
CA THR A 60 -9.61 -3.77 9.99
C THR A 60 -8.54 -4.47 10.83
N THR A 61 -8.80 -4.60 12.13
CA THR A 61 -7.93 -5.28 13.10
C THR A 61 -8.63 -6.44 13.79
N THR A 62 -9.91 -6.64 13.47
CA THR A 62 -10.75 -7.74 13.93
C THR A 62 -10.30 -9.05 13.29
N ASP A 63 -10.58 -10.16 13.96
CA ASP A 63 -10.48 -11.48 13.34
C ASP A 63 -11.47 -11.52 12.17
N THR A 64 -10.99 -11.90 10.99
CA THR A 64 -11.82 -11.93 9.78
C THR A 64 -12.93 -12.96 9.88
N MET A 65 -12.79 -13.97 10.72
CA MET A 65 -13.85 -14.94 11.02
C MET A 65 -14.95 -14.36 11.94
N ASP A 66 -14.67 -13.29 12.68
CA ASP A 66 -15.69 -12.49 13.37
C ASP A 66 -16.39 -11.55 12.38
N THR A 67 -17.40 -12.09 11.71
CA THR A 67 -18.17 -11.38 10.67
C THR A 67 -18.79 -10.09 11.21
N GLU A 68 -19.51 -10.16 12.34
CA GLU A 68 -20.25 -9.01 12.87
C GLU A 68 -19.29 -7.96 13.44
N GLY A 69 -18.22 -8.38 14.11
CA GLY A 69 -17.17 -7.46 14.58
C GLY A 69 -16.47 -6.75 13.42
N THR A 70 -16.14 -7.47 12.36
CA THR A 70 -15.51 -6.90 11.16
C THR A 70 -16.43 -5.93 10.43
N VAL A 71 -17.72 -6.27 10.29
CA VAL A 71 -18.74 -5.37 9.72
C VAL A 71 -18.86 -4.10 10.57
N ALA A 72 -18.99 -4.23 11.89
CA ALA A 72 -19.11 -3.08 12.78
C ALA A 72 -17.87 -2.18 12.71
N GLN A 73 -16.67 -2.75 12.64
CA GLN A 73 -15.44 -1.97 12.48
C GLN A 73 -15.36 -1.28 11.12
N ALA A 74 -15.71 -1.97 10.03
CA ALA A 74 -15.73 -1.39 8.68
C ALA A 74 -16.68 -0.19 8.61
N LEU A 75 -17.88 -0.29 9.19
CA LEU A 75 -18.83 0.81 9.27
C LEU A 75 -18.28 2.00 10.08
N ARG A 76 -17.58 1.76 11.19
CA ARG A 76 -16.93 2.84 11.96
C ARG A 76 -15.82 3.53 11.14
N LEU A 77 -15.05 2.78 10.36
CA LEU A 77 -14.04 3.35 9.46
C LEU A 77 -14.69 4.24 8.40
N VAL A 78 -15.75 3.75 7.75
CA VAL A 78 -16.51 4.52 6.75
C VAL A 78 -17.10 5.79 7.36
N ALA A 79 -17.64 5.71 8.57
CA ALA A 79 -18.21 6.86 9.28
C ALA A 79 -17.20 7.99 9.55
N VAL A 80 -15.90 7.69 9.59
CA VAL A 80 -14.82 8.69 9.74
C VAL A 80 -14.13 9.04 8.41
N GLY A 81 -14.74 8.67 7.27
CA GLY A 81 -14.27 9.07 5.93
C GLY A 81 -13.35 8.05 5.24
N CYS A 82 -13.30 6.79 5.70
CA CYS A 82 -12.58 5.74 4.98
C CYS A 82 -13.32 5.39 3.67
N GLU A 83 -12.64 5.56 2.53
CA GLU A 83 -13.21 5.31 1.20
C GLU A 83 -12.97 3.88 0.71
N ILE A 84 -11.95 3.19 1.22
CA ILE A 84 -11.60 1.81 0.86
C ILE A 84 -11.22 1.05 2.15
N VAL A 85 -11.80 -0.13 2.39
CA VAL A 85 -11.51 -0.92 3.60
C VAL A 85 -10.74 -2.17 3.24
N ARG A 86 -9.60 -2.38 3.89
CA ARG A 86 -8.80 -3.61 3.75
C ARG A 86 -9.06 -4.58 4.90
N ILE A 87 -9.12 -5.87 4.59
CA ILE A 87 -9.35 -6.97 5.53
C ILE A 87 -8.29 -8.05 5.27
N THR A 88 -7.70 -8.61 6.32
CA THR A 88 -6.73 -9.70 6.19
C THR A 88 -7.41 -10.98 5.73
N ALA A 89 -6.76 -11.79 4.89
CA ALA A 89 -7.27 -13.11 4.51
C ALA A 89 -6.14 -14.14 4.44
N PRO A 90 -5.65 -14.64 5.58
CA PRO A 90 -4.55 -15.60 5.60
C PRO A 90 -4.95 -16.96 5.01
N THR A 91 -6.22 -17.36 5.12
CA THR A 91 -6.73 -18.64 4.62
C THR A 91 -7.85 -18.48 3.59
N VAL A 92 -8.20 -19.58 2.92
CA VAL A 92 -9.33 -19.65 1.99
C VAL A 92 -10.66 -19.41 2.73
N ASP A 93 -10.78 -19.86 3.98
CA ASP A 93 -12.01 -19.66 4.75
C ASP A 93 -12.18 -18.21 5.18
N ASP A 94 -11.09 -17.49 5.49
CA ASP A 94 -11.14 -16.04 5.68
C ASP A 94 -11.62 -15.33 4.41
N ALA A 95 -11.06 -15.71 3.25
CA ALA A 95 -11.45 -15.15 1.96
C ALA A 95 -12.94 -15.37 1.65
N ARG A 96 -13.49 -16.56 1.96
CA ARG A 96 -14.93 -16.85 1.87
C ARG A 96 -15.73 -16.00 2.86
N ASN A 97 -15.21 -15.83 4.07
CA ASN A 97 -15.91 -15.05 5.09
C ASN A 97 -15.95 -13.55 4.75
N ILE A 98 -14.95 -13.02 4.03
CA ILE A 98 -15.03 -11.67 3.45
C ILE A 98 -16.24 -11.52 2.53
N GLY A 99 -16.64 -12.55 1.78
CA GLY A 99 -17.88 -12.54 1.00
C GLY A 99 -19.12 -12.31 1.87
N ARG A 100 -19.19 -12.95 3.04
CA ARG A 100 -20.28 -12.74 4.01
C ARG A 100 -20.26 -11.34 4.62
N ILE A 101 -19.07 -10.83 4.96
CA ILE A 101 -18.87 -9.46 5.46
C ILE A 101 -19.36 -8.45 4.42
N ARG A 102 -18.95 -8.61 3.15
CA ARG A 102 -19.42 -7.77 2.03
C ARG A 102 -20.93 -7.79 1.95
N ASP A 103 -21.55 -8.96 1.89
CA ASP A 103 -22.99 -9.08 1.73
C ASP A 103 -23.73 -8.41 2.91
N ARG A 104 -23.20 -8.52 4.13
CA ARG A 104 -23.75 -7.83 5.31
C ARG A 104 -23.63 -6.32 5.20
N LEU A 105 -22.49 -5.78 4.74
CA LEU A 105 -22.30 -4.35 4.48
C LEU A 105 -23.27 -3.84 3.41
N ARG A 106 -23.42 -4.57 2.30
CA ARG A 106 -24.33 -4.20 1.21
C ARG A 106 -25.80 -4.20 1.67
N ARG A 107 -26.21 -5.17 2.51
CA ARG A 107 -27.57 -5.21 3.10
C ARG A 107 -27.90 -3.98 3.95
N VAL A 108 -26.91 -3.35 4.58
CA VAL A 108 -27.10 -2.13 5.38
C VAL A 108 -26.81 -0.85 4.58
N GLY A 109 -26.72 -0.95 3.25
CA GLY A 109 -26.52 0.20 2.36
C GLY A 109 -25.09 0.72 2.31
N CYS A 110 -24.11 0.00 2.88
CA CYS A 110 -22.71 0.38 2.81
C CYS A 110 -22.06 -0.23 1.54
N ALA A 111 -21.75 0.63 0.58
CA ALA A 111 -21.14 0.26 -0.71
C ALA A 111 -19.60 0.36 -0.72
N VAL A 112 -18.94 0.57 0.43
CA VAL A 112 -17.48 0.74 0.48
C VAL A 112 -16.76 -0.44 -0.20
N PRO A 113 -15.80 -0.18 -1.10
CA PRO A 113 -14.97 -1.22 -1.69
C PRO A 113 -14.11 -1.93 -0.63
N LEU A 114 -14.01 -3.25 -0.78
CA LEU A 114 -13.20 -4.10 0.08
C LEU A 114 -11.91 -4.50 -0.63
N VAL A 115 -10.84 -4.65 0.16
CA VAL A 115 -9.54 -5.15 -0.27
C VAL A 115 -9.17 -6.37 0.56
N ALA A 116 -8.92 -7.51 -0.07
CA ALA A 116 -8.36 -8.68 0.61
C ALA A 116 -6.83 -8.58 0.67
N ASP A 117 -6.25 -8.69 1.87
CA ASP A 117 -4.81 -8.66 2.09
C ASP A 117 -4.24 -10.09 2.20
N ILE A 118 -3.52 -10.51 1.15
CA ILE A 118 -2.96 -11.86 1.03
C ILE A 118 -1.44 -11.78 1.06
N HIS A 119 -0.85 -12.58 1.96
CA HIS A 119 0.60 -12.66 2.11
C HIS A 119 1.20 -13.92 1.48
N PHE A 120 0.64 -15.10 1.74
CA PHE A 120 1.32 -16.38 1.47
C PHE A 120 0.51 -17.40 0.67
N ASN A 121 -0.82 -17.28 0.61
CA ASN A 121 -1.68 -18.36 0.12
C ASN A 121 -2.34 -17.98 -1.23
N PRO A 122 -1.85 -18.51 -2.37
CA PRO A 122 -2.45 -18.27 -3.67
C PRO A 122 -3.91 -18.71 -3.77
N ALA A 123 -4.27 -19.83 -3.14
CA ALA A 123 -5.66 -20.29 -3.15
C ALA A 123 -6.60 -19.29 -2.44
N ALA A 124 -6.13 -18.67 -1.35
CA ALA A 124 -6.89 -17.62 -0.66
C ALA A 124 -7.05 -16.36 -1.55
N ALA A 125 -6.03 -15.99 -2.33
CA ALA A 125 -6.16 -14.87 -3.28
C ALA A 125 -7.17 -15.16 -4.39
N MET A 126 -7.15 -16.38 -4.95
CA MET A 126 -8.09 -16.78 -6.00
C MET A 126 -9.53 -16.79 -5.48
N GLU A 127 -9.74 -17.31 -4.27
CA GLU A 127 -11.06 -17.26 -3.61
C GLU A 127 -11.47 -15.81 -3.34
N ALA A 128 -10.58 -14.99 -2.79
CA ALA A 128 -10.88 -13.59 -2.45
C ALA A 128 -11.29 -12.77 -3.68
N ALA A 129 -10.69 -13.02 -4.84
CA ALA A 129 -11.01 -12.31 -6.08
C ALA A 129 -12.48 -12.45 -6.53
N LEU A 130 -13.19 -13.46 -6.04
CA LEU A 130 -14.64 -13.62 -6.26
C LEU A 130 -15.47 -12.68 -5.38
N HIS A 131 -14.88 -12.21 -4.28
CA HIS A 131 -15.58 -11.52 -3.21
C HIS A 131 -15.27 -10.03 -3.12
N VAL A 132 -14.06 -9.59 -3.48
CA VAL A 132 -13.60 -8.22 -3.25
C VAL A 132 -13.29 -7.46 -4.54
N GLU A 133 -13.36 -6.14 -4.47
CA GLU A 133 -13.04 -5.25 -5.59
C GLU A 133 -11.53 -5.15 -5.87
N LYS A 134 -10.67 -5.52 -4.91
CA LYS A 134 -9.20 -5.54 -5.08
C LYS A 134 -8.53 -6.57 -4.18
N VAL A 135 -7.51 -7.25 -4.71
CA VAL A 135 -6.63 -8.13 -3.91
C VAL A 135 -5.26 -7.48 -3.78
N ARG A 136 -4.77 -7.32 -2.55
CA ARG A 136 -3.38 -6.94 -2.25
C ARG A 136 -2.58 -8.23 -2.12
N ILE A 137 -1.60 -8.39 -3.00
CA ILE A 137 -0.64 -9.49 -2.97
C ILE A 137 0.75 -8.94 -2.61
N ASN A 138 1.46 -9.61 -1.70
CA ASN A 138 2.90 -9.42 -1.54
C ASN A 138 3.65 -10.48 -2.39
N PRO A 139 4.17 -10.14 -3.58
CA PRO A 139 4.71 -11.12 -4.51
C PRO A 139 5.89 -11.93 -3.95
N GLY A 140 6.71 -11.33 -3.07
CA GLY A 140 7.87 -12.03 -2.48
C GLY A 140 7.50 -13.25 -1.63
N ASN A 141 6.32 -13.23 -1.00
CA ASN A 141 5.82 -14.32 -0.15
C ASN A 141 4.75 -15.16 -0.86
N PHE A 142 4.23 -14.69 -1.99
CA PHE A 142 3.13 -15.31 -2.74
C PHE A 142 3.61 -16.42 -3.69
N ALA A 143 4.78 -16.24 -4.30
CA ALA A 143 5.37 -17.18 -5.23
C ALA A 143 6.32 -18.18 -4.56
N ASP A 144 7.03 -17.74 -3.51
CA ASP A 144 8.02 -18.55 -2.81
C ASP A 144 7.40 -19.04 -1.49
N SER A 145 6.92 -20.29 -1.47
CA SER A 145 6.57 -21.01 -0.23
C SER A 145 7.82 -21.41 0.57
N LYS A 146 8.88 -20.59 0.52
CA LYS A 146 10.03 -20.77 1.39
C LYS A 146 9.59 -20.27 2.75
N ARG A 147 9.32 -21.23 3.67
CA ARG A 147 9.80 -21.05 5.04
C ARG A 147 11.15 -20.37 4.91
N PHE A 148 11.32 -19.18 5.47
CA PHE A 148 12.65 -18.59 5.58
C PHE A 148 13.49 -19.65 6.29
N ALA A 149 14.20 -20.47 5.51
CA ALA A 149 15.16 -21.38 6.07
C ALA A 149 16.15 -20.43 6.71
N VAL A 150 16.20 -20.45 8.04
CA VAL A 150 17.27 -19.78 8.77
C VAL A 150 18.54 -20.40 8.20
N ARG A 151 19.15 -19.68 7.27
CA ARG A 151 20.46 -19.99 6.70
C ARG A 151 21.39 -19.05 7.42
N GLU A 152 22.17 -19.59 8.33
CA GLU A 152 23.37 -18.92 8.77
C GLU A 152 24.32 -18.93 7.57
N TYR A 153 24.63 -17.75 7.06
CA TYR A 153 25.66 -17.58 6.05
C TYR A 153 26.97 -17.37 6.79
N SER A 154 28.01 -18.12 6.42
CA SER A 154 29.36 -17.70 6.76
C SER A 154 29.72 -16.45 5.94
N ASP A 155 30.71 -15.68 6.39
CA ASP A 155 31.21 -14.51 5.63
C ASP A 155 31.58 -14.90 4.19
N ALA A 156 32.13 -16.10 3.99
CA ALA A 156 32.47 -16.63 2.67
C ALA A 156 31.25 -16.93 1.78
N ASP A 157 30.14 -17.40 2.37
CA ASP A 157 28.90 -17.63 1.61
C ASP A 157 28.23 -16.31 1.21
N TYR A 158 28.36 -15.28 2.05
CA TYR A 158 27.86 -13.94 1.76
C TYR A 158 28.62 -13.28 0.60
N ASP A 159 29.95 -13.30 0.66
CA ASP A 159 30.81 -12.75 -0.39
C ASP A 159 30.57 -13.47 -1.73
N GLY A 160 30.42 -14.80 -1.71
CA GLY A 160 30.15 -15.58 -2.91
C GLY A 160 28.78 -15.30 -3.56
N GLU A 161 27.76 -14.92 -2.79
CA GLU A 161 26.47 -14.50 -3.35
C GLU A 161 26.51 -13.06 -3.89
N LEU A 162 27.30 -12.17 -3.28
CA LEU A 162 27.54 -10.83 -3.84
C LEU A 162 28.19 -10.90 -5.22
N ASP A 163 29.24 -11.72 -5.37
CA ASP A 163 29.93 -11.93 -6.65
C ASP A 163 29.00 -12.48 -7.73
N ARG A 164 28.07 -13.38 -7.36
CA ARG A 164 27.05 -13.92 -8.28
C ARG A 164 26.05 -12.89 -8.75
N ILE A 165 25.65 -11.96 -7.89
CA ILE A 165 24.68 -10.91 -8.21
C ILE A 165 25.32 -9.89 -9.14
N GLU A 166 26.59 -9.52 -8.93
CA GLU A 166 27.30 -8.58 -9.81
C GLU A 166 27.54 -9.11 -11.23
N GLN A 167 27.61 -10.44 -11.41
CA GLN A 167 27.81 -11.07 -12.70
C GLN A 167 26.52 -11.28 -13.53
N ARG A 168 25.35 -10.89 -13.01
CA ARG A 168 24.03 -11.03 -13.67
C ARG A 168 23.49 -9.69 -14.16
#